data_AF-A0ABD3CHH7-F1
#
_entry.id   AF-A0ABD3CHH7-F1
#
_cell.length_a   1.000
_cell.length_b   1.000
_cell.length_c   1.000
_cell.angle_alpha   90.00
_cell.angle_beta   90.00
_cell.angle_gamma   90.00
#
_symmetry.space_group_name_H-M   'P 1'
#
loop_
_entity.id
_entity.type
_entity.pdbx_description
1 polymer ?
#
loop_
_entity_poly.entity_id
_entity_poly.type
_entity_poly.pdbx_seq_one_letter_code
_entity_poly.pdbx_strand_id
1 'polypeptide(L)'
;MRRQDDLEIENPNEVDAQTITNNNLNSNGTTSLKTVFNGLNALSGVGILSIPYALSSGGGLSLVIFFFIAGCTFYTGLLIRRCMDMDPNISSYPDIGERAFGPKGRILVSIVIYVELFLVATGFLIIEGDNLHKLFPELKYKIAGHVLGGRGSFIFIATLVVLPTVWLDDMSSLSYISATGIIAFFILIGSVLWAGAFDGIGFHEKGKLFDYKGIPTRAEHRSVRSVLDIGRPPNRHRRFVGK
;
A
#
# COMPACT_ATOMS: atom_id res chain seq x y z
N MET A 1 43.56 -41.48 -44.23
CA MET A 1 43.16 -40.06 -44.05
C MET A 1 41.64 -40.05 -44.09
N ARG A 2 40.93 -40.29 -42.98
CA ARG A 2 40.58 -39.42 -41.83
C ARG A 2 39.39 -38.48 -42.14
N ARG A 3 38.29 -38.66 -41.37
CA ARG A 3 37.02 -37.89 -41.24
C ARG A 3 35.91 -38.32 -42.24
N GLN A 4 34.85 -39.08 -41.95
CA GLN A 4 34.02 -39.33 -40.75
C GLN A 4 33.56 -38.04 -40.07
N ASP A 5 32.32 -37.65 -40.37
CA ASP A 5 31.31 -37.14 -39.42
C ASP A 5 29.96 -37.16 -40.16
N ASP A 6 29.38 -38.37 -40.22
CA ASP A 6 27.98 -38.70 -39.99
C ASP A 6 26.93 -37.61 -40.29
N LEU A 7 26.38 -37.62 -41.51
CA LEU A 7 25.02 -37.12 -41.76
C LEU A 7 24.06 -38.26 -41.42
N GLU A 8 23.86 -38.44 -40.11
CA GLU A 8 22.74 -39.20 -39.59
C GLU A 8 21.47 -38.54 -40.15
N ILE A 9 20.68 -39.32 -40.86
CA ILE A 9 19.39 -38.90 -41.41
C ILE A 9 18.49 -38.62 -40.20
N GLU A 10 18.50 -37.38 -39.72
CA GLU A 10 17.59 -36.92 -38.68
C GLU A 10 16.16 -37.11 -39.20
N ASN A 11 15.46 -38.04 -38.56
CA ASN A 11 14.12 -38.43 -38.93
C ASN A 11 13.22 -37.19 -38.86
N PRO A 12 12.55 -36.78 -39.95
CA PRO A 12 11.78 -35.53 -39.98
C PRO A 12 10.64 -35.50 -38.96
N ASN A 13 10.26 -36.65 -38.39
CA ASN A 13 9.26 -36.75 -37.33
C ASN A 13 9.79 -36.40 -35.92
N GLU A 14 11.11 -36.32 -35.73
CA GLU A 14 11.73 -36.01 -34.43
C GLU A 14 12.08 -34.51 -34.31
N VAL A 15 12.40 -33.87 -35.45
CA VAL A 15 12.55 -32.41 -35.58
C VAL A 15 11.24 -31.70 -35.24
N ASP A 16 10.10 -32.26 -35.66
CA ASP A 16 8.77 -31.71 -35.39
C ASP A 16 8.34 -31.93 -33.93
N ALA A 17 8.71 -33.05 -33.30
CA ALA A 17 8.36 -33.30 -31.90
C ALA A 17 9.15 -32.41 -30.93
N GLN A 18 10.44 -32.18 -31.19
CA GLN A 18 11.26 -31.27 -30.39
C GLN A 18 10.97 -29.79 -30.71
N THR A 19 10.64 -29.45 -31.95
CA THR A 19 10.25 -28.08 -32.33
C THR A 19 8.85 -27.73 -31.80
N ILE A 20 7.90 -28.67 -31.76
CA ILE A 20 6.58 -28.45 -31.15
C ILE A 20 6.68 -28.41 -29.62
N THR A 21 7.55 -29.20 -29.00
CA THR A 21 7.76 -29.14 -27.54
C THR A 21 8.48 -27.86 -27.13
N ASN A 22 9.49 -27.42 -27.90
CA ASN A 22 10.18 -26.15 -27.64
C ASN A 22 9.35 -24.91 -28.02
N ASN A 23 8.47 -24.98 -29.02
CA ASN A 23 7.55 -23.89 -29.35
C ASN A 23 6.39 -23.77 -28.35
N ASN A 24 6.01 -24.85 -27.66
CA ASN A 24 5.07 -24.77 -26.54
C ASN A 24 5.73 -24.34 -25.21
N LEU A 25 7.05 -24.50 -25.06
CA LEU A 25 7.80 -23.95 -23.94
C LEU A 25 8.23 -22.49 -24.16
N ASN A 26 8.32 -22.04 -25.41
CA ASN A 26 8.63 -20.65 -25.80
C ASN A 26 7.40 -19.86 -26.29
N SER A 27 6.20 -20.12 -25.76
CA SER A 27 5.16 -19.08 -25.75
C SER A 27 5.53 -18.04 -24.67
N ASN A 28 6.63 -17.31 -24.87
CA ASN A 28 7.10 -16.21 -24.03
C ASN A 28 6.23 -14.95 -24.18
N GLY A 29 4.91 -15.11 -24.29
CA GLY A 29 3.98 -14.09 -23.83
C GLY A 29 3.97 -14.16 -22.31
N THR A 30 4.09 -13.01 -21.64
CA THR A 30 3.81 -12.93 -20.21
C THR A 30 2.42 -13.53 -19.96
N THR A 31 2.36 -14.72 -19.35
CA THR A 31 1.08 -15.35 -19.01
C THR A 31 0.28 -14.31 -18.23
N SER A 32 -0.99 -14.07 -18.56
CA SER A 32 -1.82 -13.07 -17.86
C SER A 32 -1.75 -13.22 -16.34
N LEU A 33 -1.55 -14.45 -15.86
CA LEU A 33 -1.28 -14.77 -14.45
C LEU A 33 0.02 -14.15 -13.92
N LYS A 34 1.15 -14.24 -14.63
CA LYS A 34 2.43 -13.63 -14.22
C LYS A 34 2.31 -12.12 -14.09
N THR A 35 1.62 -11.46 -15.02
CA THR A 35 1.35 -10.02 -14.96
C THR A 35 0.47 -9.66 -13.76
N VAL A 36 -0.56 -10.46 -13.48
CA VAL A 36 -1.43 -10.28 -12.30
C VAL A 36 -0.64 -10.48 -11.00
N PHE A 37 0.17 -11.54 -10.90
CA PHE A 37 1.01 -11.77 -9.71
C PHE A 37 2.03 -10.66 -9.50
N ASN A 38 2.65 -10.16 -10.57
CA ASN A 38 3.56 -9.03 -10.48
C ASN A 38 2.84 -7.75 -10.01
N GLY A 39 1.63 -7.49 -10.54
CA GLY A 39 0.80 -6.37 -10.10
C GLY A 39 0.35 -6.50 -8.64
N LEU A 40 -0.04 -7.70 -8.21
CA LEU A 40 -0.38 -7.98 -6.80
C LEU A 40 0.83 -7.78 -5.89
N ASN A 41 2.02 -8.22 -6.29
CA ASN A 41 3.26 -8.02 -5.54
C ASN A 41 3.55 -6.54 -5.32
N ALA A 42 3.39 -5.71 -6.35
CA ALA A 42 3.55 -4.26 -6.25
C ALA A 42 2.48 -3.59 -5.35
N LEU A 43 1.26 -4.14 -5.29
CA LEU A 43 0.15 -3.60 -4.49
C LEU A 43 0.10 -4.12 -3.04
N SER A 44 0.69 -5.29 -2.77
CA SER A 44 0.58 -6.04 -1.51
C SER A 44 1.32 -5.41 -0.31
N GLY A 45 1.92 -4.23 -0.47
CA GLY A 45 2.70 -3.57 0.57
C GLY A 45 1.88 -3.08 1.79
N VAL A 46 2.26 -1.92 2.33
CA VAL A 46 1.66 -1.32 3.56
C VAL A 46 0.13 -1.18 3.50
N GLY A 47 -0.48 -1.18 2.32
CA GLY A 47 -1.92 -1.20 2.14
C GLY A 47 -2.59 -2.31 2.93
N ILE A 48 -2.07 -3.55 2.91
CA ILE A 48 -2.73 -4.67 3.58
C ILE A 48 -2.64 -4.57 5.11
N LEU A 49 -1.58 -3.96 5.66
CA LEU A 49 -1.48 -3.69 7.10
C LEU A 49 -2.31 -2.47 7.53
N SER A 50 -2.45 -1.49 6.66
CA SER A 50 -3.13 -0.22 6.96
C SER A 50 -4.64 -0.29 6.77
N ILE A 51 -5.13 -1.08 5.81
CA ILE A 51 -6.56 -1.30 5.54
C ILE A 51 -7.32 -1.79 6.80
N PRO A 52 -6.87 -2.84 7.53
CA PRO A 52 -7.59 -3.31 8.71
C PRO A 52 -7.59 -2.26 9.83
N TYR A 53 -6.49 -1.52 10.01
CA TYR A 53 -6.43 -0.42 10.98
C TYR A 53 -7.36 0.74 10.62
N ALA A 54 -7.38 1.15 9.34
CA ALA A 54 -8.25 2.22 8.85
C ALA A 54 -9.74 1.85 8.92
N LEU A 55 -10.06 0.57 8.67
CA LEU A 55 -11.43 0.06 8.78
C LEU A 55 -11.87 -0.06 10.24
N SER A 56 -11.00 -0.56 11.11
CA SER A 56 -11.26 -0.63 12.56
C SER A 56 -11.43 0.76 13.19
N SER A 57 -10.67 1.76 12.72
CA SER A 57 -10.69 3.11 13.30
C SER A 57 -11.83 3.99 12.77
N GLY A 58 -12.26 3.80 11.53
CA GLY A 58 -13.33 4.63 10.92
C GLY A 58 -14.71 3.98 10.85
N GLY A 59 -14.90 2.80 11.45
CA GLY A 59 -16.21 2.17 11.62
C GLY A 59 -16.92 1.81 10.31
N GLY A 60 -18.25 1.69 10.35
CA GLY A 60 -19.04 1.28 9.17
C GLY A 60 -18.95 2.24 7.97
N LEU A 61 -18.64 3.52 8.20
CA LEU A 61 -18.48 4.50 7.11
C LEU A 61 -17.19 4.26 6.31
N SER A 62 -16.10 3.83 6.95
CA SER A 62 -14.86 3.44 6.25
C SER A 62 -15.10 2.33 5.24
N LEU A 63 -15.99 1.38 5.54
CA LEU A 63 -16.33 0.29 4.62
C LEU A 63 -16.97 0.83 3.33
N VAL A 64 -17.92 1.77 3.47
CA VAL A 64 -18.59 2.40 2.32
C VAL A 64 -17.60 3.19 1.47
N ILE A 65 -16.72 3.97 2.11
CA ILE A 65 -15.67 4.74 1.42
C ILE A 65 -14.67 3.80 0.72
N PHE A 66 -14.31 2.68 1.35
CA PHE A 66 -13.42 1.69 0.76
C PHE A 66 -14.02 1.08 -0.52
N PHE A 67 -15.29 0.69 -0.51
CA PHE A 67 -15.97 0.21 -1.71
C PHE A 67 -16.08 1.28 -2.80
N PHE A 68 -16.31 2.53 -2.42
CA PHE A 68 -16.34 3.64 -3.36
C PHE A 68 -14.98 3.86 -4.04
N ILE A 69 -13.90 3.89 -3.26
CA ILE A 69 -12.54 4.02 -3.80
C ILE A 69 -12.19 2.82 -4.68
N ALA A 70 -12.51 1.60 -4.25
CA ALA A 70 -12.30 0.39 -5.06
C ALA A 70 -13.04 0.46 -6.41
N GLY A 71 -14.29 0.95 -6.42
CA GLY A 71 -15.04 1.19 -7.65
C GLY A 71 -14.39 2.24 -8.55
N CYS A 72 -13.93 3.36 -7.98
CA CYS A 72 -13.19 4.38 -8.70
C CYS A 72 -11.87 3.84 -9.29
N THR A 73 -11.09 3.09 -8.52
CA THR A 73 -9.83 2.46 -8.99
C THR A 73 -10.10 1.46 -10.11
N PHE A 74 -11.15 0.63 -9.98
CA PHE A 74 -11.54 -0.31 -11.02
C PHE A 74 -11.95 0.41 -12.31
N TYR A 75 -12.74 1.49 -12.20
CA TYR A 75 -13.13 2.32 -13.33
C TYR A 75 -11.93 2.98 -14.01
N THR A 76 -11.00 3.54 -13.23
CA THR A 76 -9.75 4.13 -13.77
C THR A 76 -8.91 3.08 -14.48
N GLY A 77 -8.78 1.87 -13.92
CA GLY A 77 -8.08 0.76 -14.57
C GLY A 77 -8.71 0.35 -15.90
N LEU A 78 -10.04 0.28 -15.98
CA LEU A 78 -10.76 0.04 -17.23
C LEU A 78 -10.56 1.16 -18.24
N LEU A 79 -10.51 2.42 -17.79
CA LEU A 79 -10.26 3.56 -18.65
C LEU A 79 -8.85 3.51 -19.24
N ILE A 80 -7.84 3.24 -18.42
CA ILE A 80 -6.44 3.06 -18.85
C ILE A 80 -6.35 1.92 -19.87
N ARG A 81 -6.97 0.77 -19.57
CA ARG A 81 -7.03 -0.36 -20.51
C ARG A 81 -7.62 0.05 -21.85
N ARG A 82 -8.77 0.71 -21.86
CA ARG A 82 -9.39 1.20 -23.10
C ARG A 82 -8.48 2.18 -23.84
N CYS A 83 -7.78 3.07 -23.13
CA CYS A 83 -6.83 3.99 -23.76
C CYS A 83 -5.67 3.24 -24.43
N MET A 84 -5.14 2.19 -23.80
CA MET A 84 -4.07 1.35 -24.38
C MET A 84 -4.55 0.48 -25.54
N ASP A 85 -5.78 -0.05 -25.48
CA ASP A 85 -6.37 -0.86 -26.56
C ASP A 85 -6.67 -0.03 -27.83
N MET A 86 -6.78 1.30 -27.73
CA MET A 86 -7.16 2.19 -28.83
C MET A 86 -6.00 2.58 -29.76
N ASP A 87 -4.75 2.52 -29.31
CA ASP A 87 -3.58 2.89 -30.13
C ASP A 87 -2.40 1.98 -29.77
N PRO A 88 -1.92 1.11 -30.69
CA PRO A 88 -0.84 0.18 -30.44
C PRO A 88 0.51 0.86 -30.19
N ASN A 89 0.64 2.17 -30.42
CA ASN A 89 1.85 2.93 -30.09
C ASN A 89 1.92 3.35 -28.61
N ILE A 90 0.84 3.19 -27.83
CA ILE A 90 0.80 3.52 -26.41
C ILE A 90 1.32 2.32 -25.61
N SER A 91 2.55 2.44 -25.08
CA SER A 91 3.14 1.39 -24.22
C SER A 91 3.27 1.82 -22.76
N SER A 92 3.28 3.13 -22.47
CA SER A 92 3.44 3.67 -21.13
C SER A 92 2.32 4.62 -20.73
N TYR A 93 2.07 4.77 -19.43
CA TYR A 93 1.03 5.69 -18.92
C TYR A 93 1.24 7.16 -19.37
N PRO A 94 2.46 7.72 -19.43
CA PRO A 94 2.69 9.05 -20.00
C PRO A 94 2.31 9.18 -21.48
N ASP A 95 2.36 8.10 -22.26
CA ASP A 95 2.01 8.11 -23.68
C ASP A 95 0.50 8.30 -23.88
N ILE A 96 -0.31 7.82 -22.92
CA ILE A 96 -1.75 8.13 -22.85
C ILE A 96 -1.95 9.64 -22.70
N GLY A 97 -1.15 10.29 -21.86
CA GLY A 97 -1.13 11.74 -21.69
C GLY A 97 -0.70 12.49 -22.96
N GLU A 98 0.27 11.93 -23.70
CA GLU A 98 0.67 12.44 -25.01
C GLU A 98 -0.48 12.41 -26.00
N ARG A 99 -1.22 11.30 -26.03
CA ARG A 99 -2.30 11.13 -26.99
C ARG A 99 -3.51 12.02 -26.69
N ALA A 100 -3.77 12.29 -25.42
CA ALA A 100 -4.89 13.11 -24.97
C ALA A 100 -4.61 14.63 -25.05
N PHE A 101 -3.43 15.08 -24.67
CA PHE A 101 -3.09 16.51 -24.52
C PHE A 101 -1.88 16.96 -25.35
N GLY A 102 -1.34 16.08 -26.19
CA GLY A 102 -0.11 16.32 -26.95
C GLY A 102 1.16 16.20 -26.10
N PRO A 103 2.32 16.62 -26.63
CA PRO A 103 3.64 16.41 -25.98
C PRO A 103 3.75 17.10 -24.60
N LYS A 104 3.02 18.19 -24.38
CA LYS A 104 2.95 18.86 -23.07
C LYS A 104 2.27 17.99 -22.01
N GLY A 105 1.24 17.23 -22.42
CA GLY A 105 0.54 16.28 -21.57
C GLY A 105 1.43 15.15 -21.08
N ARG A 106 2.27 14.61 -21.98
CA ARG A 106 3.26 13.58 -21.63
C ARG A 106 4.20 14.03 -20.53
N ILE A 107 4.79 15.23 -20.68
CA ILE A 107 5.72 15.78 -19.71
C ILE A 107 5.02 15.98 -18.35
N LEU A 108 3.80 16.54 -18.36
CA LEU A 108 3.04 16.76 -17.14
C LEU A 108 2.75 15.43 -16.41
N VAL A 109 2.26 14.43 -17.12
CA VAL A 109 1.93 13.10 -16.56
C VAL A 109 3.19 12.41 -16.02
N SER A 110 4.30 12.47 -16.76
CA SER A 110 5.58 11.94 -16.29
C SER A 110 6.04 12.61 -15.00
N ILE A 111 5.95 13.95 -14.90
CA ILE A 111 6.32 14.69 -13.68
C ILE A 111 5.46 14.26 -12.51
N VAL A 112 4.13 14.17 -12.70
CA VAL A 112 3.21 13.74 -11.63
C VAL A 112 3.54 12.34 -11.14
N ILE A 113 3.77 11.38 -12.05
CA ILE A 113 4.19 10.03 -11.71
C ILE A 113 5.50 10.04 -10.92
N TYR A 114 6.54 10.74 -11.39
CA TYR A 114 7.82 10.75 -10.68
C TYR A 114 7.72 11.38 -9.29
N VAL A 115 6.96 12.46 -9.14
CA VAL A 115 6.71 13.07 -7.84
C VAL A 115 5.92 12.12 -6.93
N GLU A 116 4.91 11.43 -7.45
CA GLU A 116 4.13 10.44 -6.70
C GLU A 116 5.02 9.29 -6.22
N LEU A 117 5.84 8.70 -7.09
CA LEU A 117 6.78 7.64 -6.72
C LEU A 117 7.79 8.12 -5.67
N PHE A 118 8.31 9.35 -5.80
CA PHE A 118 9.23 9.93 -4.83
C PHE A 118 8.58 10.14 -3.46
N LEU A 119 7.35 10.66 -3.42
CA LEU A 119 6.60 10.85 -2.17
C LEU A 119 6.30 9.53 -1.50
N VAL A 120 5.88 8.51 -2.26
CA VAL A 120 5.63 7.16 -1.77
C VAL A 120 6.90 6.52 -1.19
N ALA A 121 8.02 6.59 -1.92
CA ALA A 121 9.30 6.06 -1.46
C ALA A 121 9.80 6.76 -0.18
N THR A 122 9.72 8.09 -0.14
CA THR A 122 10.08 8.88 1.04
C THR A 122 9.19 8.54 2.23
N GLY A 123 7.88 8.38 2.00
CA GLY A 123 6.93 7.97 3.04
C GLY A 123 7.27 6.60 3.64
N PHE A 124 7.64 5.62 2.81
CA PHE A 124 8.11 4.32 3.31
C PHE A 124 9.37 4.45 4.15
N LEU A 125 10.34 5.23 3.70
CA LEU A 125 11.60 5.43 4.42
C LEU A 125 11.39 6.10 5.79
N ILE A 126 10.46 7.03 5.89
CA ILE A 126 10.07 7.65 7.17
C ILE A 126 9.42 6.63 8.10
N ILE A 127 8.45 5.84 7.59
CA ILE A 127 7.76 4.82 8.38
C ILE A 127 8.74 3.76 8.89
N GLU A 128 9.66 3.30 8.04
CA GLU A 128 10.72 2.37 8.43
C GLU A 128 11.67 2.99 9.45
N GLY A 129 12.07 4.25 9.26
CA GLY A 129 12.89 4.99 10.21
C GLY A 129 12.23 5.12 11.58
N ASP A 130 10.93 5.42 11.61
CA ASP A 130 10.13 5.51 12.84
C ASP A 130 9.97 4.14 13.51
N ASN A 131 9.71 3.09 12.73
CA ASN A 131 9.59 1.73 13.24
C ASN A 131 10.92 1.22 13.80
N LEU A 132 12.04 1.47 13.12
CA LEU A 132 13.36 1.06 13.56
C LEU A 132 13.79 1.83 14.82
N HIS A 133 13.45 3.11 14.91
CA HIS A 133 13.65 3.89 16.14
C HIS A 133 12.85 3.35 17.33
N LYS A 134 11.62 2.84 17.10
CA LYS A 134 10.81 2.19 18.15
C LYS A 134 11.36 0.83 18.55
N LEU A 135 11.97 0.08 17.62
CA LEU A 135 12.60 -1.22 17.89
C LEU A 135 13.93 -1.06 18.65
N PHE A 136 14.67 0.02 18.41
CA PHE A 136 15.94 0.30 19.08
C PHE A 136 15.97 1.68 19.76
N PRO A 137 15.17 1.88 20.83
CA PRO A 137 15.12 3.15 21.56
C PRO A 137 16.45 3.48 22.27
N GLU A 138 17.32 2.48 22.47
CA GLU A 138 18.57 2.60 23.22
C GLU A 138 19.85 2.66 22.36
N LEU A 139 19.76 2.56 21.02
CA LEU A 139 20.92 2.73 20.13
C LEU A 139 21.32 4.22 20.01
N LYS A 140 21.84 4.78 21.11
CA LYS A 140 22.58 6.05 21.12
C LYS A 140 24.02 5.76 20.70
N TYR A 141 24.31 5.84 19.41
CA TYR A 141 25.70 5.75 18.93
C TYR A 141 26.49 6.97 19.41
N LYS A 142 27.33 6.78 20.42
CA LYS A 142 28.28 7.79 20.92
C LYS A 142 29.56 7.68 20.09
N ILE A 143 29.53 8.15 18.85
CA ILE A 143 30.72 8.23 18.00
C ILE A 143 31.31 9.63 18.15
N ALA A 144 32.53 9.71 18.69
CA ALA A 144 33.35 10.93 18.76
C ALA A 144 32.69 12.17 19.42
N GLY A 145 32.01 11.99 20.57
CA GLY A 145 31.55 13.11 21.40
C GLY A 145 30.32 13.88 20.91
N HIS A 146 29.85 13.63 19.67
CA HIS A 146 28.60 14.18 19.16
C HIS A 146 27.45 13.19 19.37
N VAL A 147 26.44 13.60 20.14
CA VAL A 147 25.19 12.84 20.30
C VAL A 147 24.33 13.09 19.07
N LEU A 148 24.59 12.32 18.00
CA LEU A 148 23.77 12.39 16.79
C LEU A 148 22.43 11.69 17.08
N GLY A 149 21.31 12.40 16.89
CA GLY A 149 19.98 11.87 17.21
C GLY A 149 19.66 10.63 16.38
N GLY A 150 19.41 9.50 17.07
CA GLY A 150 19.29 8.16 16.44
C GLY A 150 18.30 8.09 15.27
N ARG A 151 17.21 8.87 15.31
CA ARG A 151 16.20 8.92 14.23
C ARG A 151 16.79 9.39 12.90
N GLY A 152 17.57 10.46 12.90
CA GLY A 152 18.17 11.03 11.70
C GLY A 152 19.23 10.12 11.09
N SER A 153 20.00 9.42 11.94
CA SER A 153 20.99 8.44 11.46
C SER A 153 20.35 7.21 10.82
N PHE A 154 19.22 6.70 11.34
CA PHE A 154 18.52 5.57 10.70
C PHE A 154 17.94 5.95 9.33
N ILE A 155 17.35 7.14 9.22
CA ILE A 155 16.86 7.68 7.94
C ILE A 155 18.03 7.86 6.96
N PHE A 156 19.16 8.40 7.41
CA PHE A 156 20.35 8.58 6.57
C PHE A 156 20.94 7.24 6.11
N ILE A 157 21.04 6.24 7.00
CA ILE A 157 21.50 4.88 6.66
C ILE A 157 20.53 4.21 5.69
N ALA A 158 19.23 4.28 5.95
CA ALA A 158 18.20 3.73 5.05
C ALA A 158 18.27 4.38 3.67
N THR A 159 18.49 5.70 3.61
CA THR A 159 18.71 6.43 2.35
C THR A 159 19.96 5.92 1.66
N LEU A 160 21.06 5.72 2.38
CA LEU A 160 22.32 5.22 1.85
C LEU A 160 22.24 3.76 1.36
N VAL A 161 21.31 2.96 1.88
CA VAL A 161 21.02 1.58 1.42
C VAL A 161 20.06 1.57 0.22
N VAL A 162 19.09 2.47 0.18
CA VAL A 162 18.16 2.61 -0.95
C VAL A 162 18.86 3.24 -2.16
N LEU A 163 19.79 4.17 -1.95
CA LEU A 163 20.55 4.85 -3.01
C LEU A 163 21.24 3.89 -4.01
N PRO A 164 21.99 2.86 -3.58
CA PRO A 164 22.56 1.87 -4.50
C PRO A 164 21.52 0.93 -5.11
N THR A 165 20.37 0.76 -4.46
CA THR A 165 19.27 -0.06 -4.99
C THR A 165 18.58 0.63 -6.18
N VAL A 166 18.55 1.97 -6.20
CA VAL A 166 18.07 2.77 -7.34
C VAL A 166 19.00 2.70 -8.56
N TRP A 167 20.27 2.37 -8.35
CA TRP A 167 21.27 2.17 -9.42
C TRP A 167 21.37 0.73 -9.92
N LEU A 168 20.64 -0.21 -9.32
CA LEU A 168 20.61 -1.62 -9.73
C LEU A 168 19.55 -1.80 -10.83
N ASP A 169 19.94 -1.52 -12.07
CA ASP A 169 19.10 -1.62 -13.28
C ASP A 169 18.78 -3.08 -13.71
N ASP A 170 19.22 -4.09 -12.96
CA ASP A 170 18.95 -5.48 -13.27
C ASP A 170 17.53 -5.89 -12.84
N MET A 171 16.60 -5.84 -13.79
CA MET A 171 15.19 -6.26 -13.66
C MET A 171 15.00 -7.66 -13.02
N SER A 172 16.00 -8.54 -13.11
CA SER A 172 15.98 -9.86 -12.49
C SER A 172 16.16 -9.82 -10.95
N SER A 173 17.07 -8.96 -10.47
CA SER A 173 17.38 -8.83 -9.04
C SER A 173 16.21 -8.23 -8.27
N LEU A 174 15.51 -7.27 -8.87
CA LEU A 174 14.33 -6.64 -8.28
C LEU A 174 13.17 -7.63 -8.10
N SER A 175 12.99 -8.56 -9.05
CA SER A 175 11.98 -9.62 -8.95
C SER A 175 12.26 -10.56 -7.77
N TYR A 176 13.52 -10.88 -7.47
CA TYR A 176 13.89 -11.72 -6.33
C TYR A 176 13.61 -11.02 -4.99
N ILE A 177 13.98 -9.72 -4.89
CA ILE A 177 13.70 -8.89 -3.70
C ILE A 177 12.19 -8.77 -3.45
N SER A 178 11.40 -8.62 -4.51
CA SER A 178 9.94 -8.56 -4.37
C SER A 178 9.35 -9.91 -3.93
N ALA A 179 9.89 -11.04 -4.41
CA ALA A 179 9.44 -12.36 -4.00
C ALA A 179 9.73 -12.65 -2.51
N THR A 180 10.90 -12.24 -2.00
CA THR A 180 11.22 -12.37 -0.57
C THR A 180 10.37 -11.45 0.31
N GLY A 181 10.00 -10.27 -0.19
CA GLY A 181 9.06 -9.36 0.46
C GLY A 181 7.70 -10.00 0.75
N ILE A 182 7.13 -10.73 -0.22
CA ILE A 182 5.86 -11.47 -0.02
C ILE A 182 5.98 -12.51 1.09
N ILE A 183 7.09 -13.26 1.12
CA ILE A 183 7.31 -14.30 2.15
C ILE A 183 7.38 -13.66 3.54
N ALA A 184 8.17 -12.58 3.68
CA ALA A 184 8.27 -11.82 4.92
C ALA A 184 6.90 -11.27 5.37
N PHE A 185 6.09 -10.82 4.42
CA PHE A 185 4.75 -10.33 4.66
C PHE A 185 3.80 -11.41 5.20
N PHE A 186 3.79 -12.61 4.61
CA PHE A 186 2.99 -13.73 5.12
C PHE A 186 3.42 -14.17 6.52
N ILE A 187 4.72 -14.15 6.81
CA ILE A 187 5.27 -14.43 8.14
C ILE A 187 4.76 -13.39 9.16
N LEU A 188 4.76 -12.10 8.79
CA LEU A 188 4.23 -11.02 9.63
C LEU A 188 2.74 -11.26 9.95
N ILE A 189 1.90 -11.51 8.93
CA ILE A 189 0.48 -11.82 9.14
C ILE A 189 0.33 -13.03 10.05
N GLY A 190 1.06 -14.12 9.79
CA GLY A 190 1.02 -15.33 10.59
C GLY A 190 1.38 -15.05 12.05
N SER A 191 2.42 -14.24 12.30
CA SER A 191 2.83 -13.82 13.63
C SER A 191 1.75 -13.00 14.35
N VAL A 192 1.11 -12.05 13.66
CA VAL A 192 0.03 -11.23 14.22
C VAL A 192 -1.21 -12.06 14.51
N LEU A 193 -1.57 -12.98 13.62
CA LEU A 193 -2.69 -13.89 13.84
C LEU A 193 -2.42 -14.85 15.00
N TRP A 194 -1.21 -15.39 15.10
CA TRP A 194 -0.80 -16.25 16.21
C TRP A 194 -0.84 -15.50 17.55
N ALA A 195 -0.22 -14.32 17.60
CA ALA A 195 -0.24 -13.47 18.78
C ALA A 195 -1.69 -13.09 19.16
N GLY A 196 -2.51 -12.71 18.19
CA GLY A 196 -3.92 -12.39 18.42
C GLY A 196 -4.75 -13.57 18.95
N ALA A 197 -4.51 -14.79 18.46
CA ALA A 197 -5.29 -15.98 18.80
C ALA A 197 -4.81 -16.68 20.09
N PHE A 198 -3.50 -16.73 20.35
CA PHE A 198 -2.91 -17.53 21.43
C PHE A 198 -2.34 -16.70 22.59
N ASP A 199 -1.82 -15.49 22.34
CA ASP A 199 -1.28 -14.62 23.40
C ASP A 199 -2.35 -13.74 24.07
N GLY A 200 -3.64 -13.95 23.77
CA GLY A 200 -4.75 -13.29 24.45
C GLY A 200 -4.85 -11.78 24.23
N ILE A 201 -4.11 -11.25 23.24
CA ILE A 201 -4.05 -9.83 22.89
C ILE A 201 -5.21 -9.39 21.97
N GLY A 202 -6.01 -10.33 21.44
CA GLY A 202 -7.03 -10.07 20.41
C GLY A 202 -8.47 -10.45 20.80
N PHE A 203 -9.37 -9.48 20.62
CA PHE A 203 -10.85 -9.57 20.67
C PHE A 203 -11.53 -9.58 22.05
N HIS A 204 -11.36 -8.51 22.82
CA HIS A 204 -12.48 -8.01 23.62
C HIS A 204 -13.49 -7.34 22.68
N GLU A 205 -14.35 -8.13 22.03
CA GLU A 205 -15.54 -7.60 21.35
C GLU A 205 -16.42 -6.87 22.37
N LYS A 206 -16.31 -5.54 22.42
CA LYS A 206 -17.46 -4.70 22.77
C LYS A 206 -18.23 -4.45 21.48
N GLY A 207 -19.04 -5.43 21.11
CA GLY A 207 -19.98 -5.34 20.00
C GLY A 207 -20.81 -4.06 20.09
N LYS A 208 -20.54 -3.13 19.18
CA LYS A 208 -21.42 -2.02 18.79
C LYS A 208 -21.21 -1.73 17.30
N LEU A 209 -21.51 -2.71 16.46
CA LEU A 209 -21.39 -2.61 15.00
C LEU A 209 -22.42 -1.64 14.38
N PHE A 210 -23.40 -1.13 15.13
CA PHE A 210 -24.34 -0.11 14.65
C PHE A 210 -24.73 0.84 15.80
N ASP A 211 -23.92 1.87 16.08
CA ASP A 211 -24.37 3.02 16.86
C ASP A 211 -24.77 4.15 15.91
N TYR A 212 -26.04 4.18 15.54
CA TYR A 212 -26.70 5.22 14.74
C TYR A 212 -26.94 6.53 15.53
N LYS A 213 -26.36 6.70 16.73
CA LYS A 213 -26.51 7.92 17.55
C LYS A 213 -25.53 9.04 17.19
N GLY A 214 -25.33 9.27 15.90
CA GLY A 214 -24.61 10.42 15.36
C GLY A 214 -25.51 11.55 14.85
N ILE A 215 -26.81 11.57 15.16
CA ILE A 215 -27.67 12.72 14.83
C ILE A 215 -27.70 13.68 16.04
N PRO A 216 -27.02 14.84 16.00
CA PRO A 216 -27.02 15.81 17.09
C PRO A 216 -28.29 16.67 17.03
N THR A 217 -29.48 16.08 17.15
CA THR A 217 -30.74 16.87 17.26
C THR A 217 -31.17 17.09 18.70
N ARG A 218 -30.41 16.60 19.70
CA ARG A 218 -30.84 16.63 21.12
C ARG A 218 -30.00 17.52 22.05
N ALA A 219 -28.92 18.11 21.55
CA ALA A 219 -28.12 19.08 22.32
C ALA A 219 -28.76 20.48 22.36
N GLU A 220 -29.55 20.84 21.36
CA GLU A 220 -30.17 22.17 21.29
C GLU A 220 -31.30 22.34 22.30
N HIS A 221 -32.11 21.31 22.54
CA HIS A 221 -33.23 21.40 23.49
C HIS A 221 -32.82 21.43 24.97
N ARG A 222 -31.56 21.08 25.30
CA ARG A 222 -31.06 21.19 26.69
C ARG A 222 -30.45 22.57 26.97
N SER A 223 -29.87 23.22 25.96
CA SER A 223 -29.29 24.56 26.09
C SER A 223 -30.38 25.64 26.27
N VAL A 224 -31.50 25.55 25.55
CA VAL A 224 -32.60 26.52 25.68
C VAL A 224 -33.28 26.42 27.06
N ARG A 225 -33.33 25.22 27.67
CA ARG A 225 -33.91 25.04 29.02
C ARG A 225 -33.00 25.58 30.13
N SER A 226 -31.68 25.47 29.98
CA SER A 226 -30.73 26.10 30.92
C SER A 226 -30.69 27.63 30.81
N VAL A 227 -30.89 28.20 29.62
CA VAL A 227 -30.97 29.66 29.45
C VAL A 227 -32.29 30.22 30.00
N LEU A 228 -33.39 29.46 29.94
CA LEU A 228 -34.67 29.89 30.51
C LEU A 228 -34.68 29.91 32.06
N ASP A 229 -33.88 29.08 32.73
CA ASP A 229 -33.80 29.04 34.20
C ASP A 229 -32.88 30.12 34.80
N ILE A 230 -32.00 30.75 34.00
CA ILE A 230 -31.11 31.83 34.46
C ILE A 230 -31.85 33.17 34.63
N GLY A 231 -33.01 33.34 33.98
CA GLY A 231 -33.80 34.57 34.05
C GLY A 231 -34.79 34.68 35.22
N ARG A 232 -34.94 33.64 36.06
CA ARG A 232 -35.96 33.65 37.12
C ARG A 232 -35.38 34.23 38.43
N PRO A 233 -35.87 35.37 38.95
CA PRO A 233 -35.34 35.96 40.17
C PRO A 233 -35.57 35.03 41.38
N PRO A 234 -34.58 34.87 42.28
CA PRO A 234 -34.71 34.03 43.46
C PRO A 234 -35.77 34.62 44.41
N ASN A 235 -36.82 33.84 44.64
CA ASN A 235 -37.93 34.20 45.51
C ASN A 235 -37.45 34.20 46.97
N ARG A 236 -37.11 35.39 47.49
CA ARG A 236 -36.50 35.58 48.81
C ARG A 236 -37.57 35.63 49.91
N HIS A 237 -38.27 34.53 50.17
CA HIS A 237 -39.09 34.40 51.38
C HIS A 237 -39.11 32.97 51.93
N ARG A 238 -38.30 32.78 52.99
CA ARG A 238 -38.44 31.92 54.18
C ARG A 238 -37.02 31.74 54.75
N ARG A 239 -36.49 32.74 55.48
CA ARG A 239 -36.65 33.00 56.92
C ARG A 239 -36.37 31.75 57.78
N PHE A 240 -35.19 31.77 58.37
CA PHE A 240 -34.74 31.04 59.57
C PHE A 240 -35.85 30.89 60.62
N VAL A 241 -36.17 29.64 60.96
CA VAL A 241 -36.65 29.12 62.26
C VAL A 241 -36.38 27.60 62.15
N GLY A 242 -35.73 26.87 63.04
CA GLY A 242 -35.24 27.08 64.39
C GLY A 242 -35.07 25.68 65.00
N LYS A 243 -34.04 25.55 65.83
CA LYS A 243 -33.66 24.39 66.67
C LYS A 243 -33.06 23.17 65.99
#